data_AF-A0A7S2I9A0-F1
#
_entry.id   AF-A0A7S2I9A0-F1
#
_cell.length_a   1.000
_cell.length_b   1.000
_cell.length_c   1.000
_cell.angle_alpha   90.00
_cell.angle_beta   90.00
_cell.angle_gamma   90.00
#
_symmetry.space_group_name_H-M   'P 1'
#
loop_
_entity.id
_entity.type
_entity.pdbx_description
1 polymer ?
#
loop_
_entity_poly.entity_id
_entity_poly.type
_entity_poly.pdbx_seq_one_letter_code
_entity_poly.pdbx_strand_id
1 'polypeptide(L)'
;GDFPIPPAELITLAKRFLATEAPEATLPSTGALMTDDFQFVGPVIGPLDKEEFMATRDDVDFFRSFPDATAQFHHFRVDPFEPSRVWYTARGTGQHSGEAAPGTNAELLFGPPTGVRFRNPPQACSLRFTKEGLVDQFTIGYVMDRYIGNTGGLGGFFGVLYAIGKKLPFEEGRAWRPSWGYSLYVEVGKLFGRFQMLFAKSDEERYRLEK
;
A
#
# COMPACT_ATOMS: atom_id res chain seq x y z
N GLY A 1 4.25 3.65 26.70
CA GLY A 1 3.81 4.84 27.46
C GLY A 1 2.32 4.89 27.42
N ASP A 2 1.67 5.36 28.48
CA ASP A 2 0.21 5.37 28.55
C ASP A 2 -0.35 6.49 27.67
N PHE A 3 -0.76 6.12 26.45
CA PHE A 3 -1.53 7.00 25.58
C PHE A 3 -2.97 7.04 26.11
N PRO A 4 -3.62 8.22 26.16
CA PRO A 4 -4.88 8.39 26.89
C PRO A 4 -6.07 7.65 26.26
N ILE A 5 -5.99 7.31 24.98
CA ILE A 5 -7.03 6.56 24.27
C ILE A 5 -6.66 5.07 24.28
N PRO A 6 -7.52 4.19 24.84
CA PRO A 6 -7.27 2.75 24.85
C PRO A 6 -7.12 2.15 23.44
N PRO A 7 -6.31 1.09 23.26
CA PRO A 7 -6.03 0.53 21.94
C PRO A 7 -7.27 0.13 21.11
N ALA A 8 -8.29 -0.44 21.77
CA ALA A 8 -9.53 -0.84 21.09
C ALA A 8 -10.33 0.37 20.57
N GLU A 9 -10.31 1.48 21.32
CA GLU A 9 -10.95 2.73 20.92
C GLU A 9 -10.17 3.40 19.79
N LEU A 10 -8.83 3.40 19.86
CA LEU A 10 -7.98 3.95 18.80
C LEU A 10 -8.18 3.22 17.46
N ILE A 11 -8.29 1.89 17.50
CA ILE A 11 -8.63 1.09 16.30
C ILE A 11 -10.02 1.44 15.77
N THR A 12 -10.98 1.75 16.65
CA THR A 12 -12.32 2.18 16.25
C THR A 12 -12.29 3.55 15.57
N LEU A 13 -11.51 4.50 16.11
CA LEU A 13 -11.26 5.80 15.47
C LEU A 13 -10.59 5.65 14.11
N ALA A 14 -9.61 4.77 13.98
CA ALA A 14 -8.97 4.45 12.70
C ALA A 14 -9.97 3.94 11.67
N LYS A 15 -10.84 2.99 12.04
CA LYS A 15 -11.88 2.49 11.13
C LYS A 15 -12.88 3.58 10.73
N ARG A 16 -13.24 4.47 11.67
CA ARG A 16 -14.11 5.62 11.38
C ARG A 16 -13.44 6.56 10.38
N PHE A 17 -12.19 6.93 10.61
CA PHE A 17 -11.41 7.74 9.67
C PHE A 17 -11.37 7.11 8.28
N LEU A 18 -11.08 5.81 8.18
CA LEU A 18 -11.05 5.14 6.87
C LEU A 18 -12.41 5.08 6.16
N ALA A 19 -13.51 5.10 6.92
CA ALA A 19 -14.86 5.10 6.36
C ALA A 19 -15.34 6.47 5.87
N THR A 20 -14.77 7.57 6.37
CA THR A 20 -15.21 8.96 6.06
C THR A 20 -14.15 9.81 5.36
N GLU A 21 -12.88 9.66 5.73
CA GLU A 21 -11.77 10.56 5.37
C GLU A 21 -10.79 9.99 4.33
N ALA A 22 -10.65 8.67 4.23
CA ALA A 22 -9.70 8.06 3.31
C ALA A 22 -10.11 8.23 1.82
N PRO A 23 -9.20 8.13 0.85
CA PRO A 23 -9.54 8.14 -0.57
C PRO A 23 -10.56 7.07 -0.95
N GLU A 24 -10.52 5.93 -0.26
CA GLU A 24 -11.45 4.81 -0.43
C GLU A 24 -12.71 4.91 0.46
N ALA A 25 -12.97 6.05 1.09
CA ALA A 25 -14.16 6.26 1.91
C ALA A 25 -15.43 6.35 1.03
N THR A 26 -16.50 5.72 1.53
CA THR A 26 -17.82 5.70 0.87
C THR A 26 -18.81 6.67 1.51
N LEU A 27 -18.40 7.34 2.59
CA LEU A 27 -19.21 8.33 3.31
C LEU A 27 -18.68 9.75 3.05
N PRO A 28 -19.55 10.77 3.15
CA PRO A 28 -19.14 12.16 3.02
C PRO A 28 -18.01 12.50 3.98
N SER A 29 -17.03 13.23 3.45
CA SER A 29 -15.90 13.75 4.22
C SER A 29 -16.16 15.19 4.66
N THR A 30 -15.63 15.55 5.81
CA THR A 30 -15.59 16.96 6.25
C THR A 30 -14.20 17.40 6.67
N GLY A 31 -13.20 16.52 6.67
CA GLY A 31 -11.87 16.80 7.22
C GLY A 31 -11.87 17.01 8.74
N ALA A 32 -13.00 16.77 9.42
CA ALA A 32 -13.16 17.04 10.85
C ALA A 32 -12.39 16.07 11.74
N LEU A 33 -11.94 14.93 11.20
CA LEU A 33 -11.11 13.95 11.92
C LEU A 33 -9.61 14.19 11.73
N MET A 34 -9.20 15.27 11.06
CA MET A 34 -7.81 15.65 10.83
C MET A 34 -7.45 16.90 11.63
N THR A 35 -6.24 16.95 12.18
CA THR A 35 -5.66 18.18 12.74
C THR A 35 -5.39 19.20 11.64
N ASP A 36 -5.12 20.46 12.02
CA ASP A 36 -4.76 21.51 11.06
C ASP A 36 -3.37 21.28 10.45
N ASP A 37 -2.47 20.62 11.18
CA ASP A 37 -1.12 20.24 10.75
C ASP A 37 -1.04 18.82 10.14
N PHE A 38 -2.18 18.26 9.73
CA PHE A 38 -2.26 16.92 9.17
C PHE A 38 -1.31 16.71 7.98
N GLN A 39 -0.75 15.50 7.90
CA GLN A 39 0.14 15.10 6.81
C GLN A 39 -0.26 13.75 6.20
N PHE A 40 -0.46 13.72 4.88
CA PHE A 40 -0.61 12.50 4.11
C PHE A 40 0.72 12.10 3.45
N VAL A 41 1.18 10.87 3.68
CA VAL A 41 2.51 10.41 3.24
C VAL A 41 2.45 9.01 2.61
N GLY A 42 2.91 8.90 1.37
CA GLY A 42 3.13 7.61 0.71
C GLY A 42 4.54 7.52 0.10
N PRO A 43 4.93 6.33 -0.41
CA PRO A 43 6.24 6.15 -1.03
C PRO A 43 6.51 7.00 -2.28
N VAL A 44 5.45 7.49 -2.93
CA VAL A 44 5.52 8.24 -4.19
C VAL A 44 4.80 9.59 -4.11
N ILE A 45 3.66 9.66 -3.39
CA ILE A 45 2.92 10.91 -3.16
C ILE A 45 3.19 11.41 -1.75
N GLY A 46 3.35 12.72 -1.64
CA GLY A 46 3.42 13.45 -0.39
C GLY A 46 4.86 13.84 -0.01
N PRO A 47 5.02 14.52 1.14
CA PRO A 47 3.95 14.91 2.07
C PRO A 47 2.93 15.85 1.43
N LEU A 48 1.63 15.62 1.67
CA LEU A 48 0.55 16.56 1.36
C LEU A 48 -0.04 17.08 2.68
N ASP A 49 -0.39 18.35 2.72
CA ASP A 49 -1.15 18.91 3.84
C ASP A 49 -2.65 18.55 3.77
N LYS A 50 -3.43 19.03 4.74
CA LYS A 50 -4.87 18.77 4.84
C LYS A 50 -5.65 19.26 3.62
N GLU A 51 -5.37 20.48 3.16
CA GLU A 51 -6.09 21.10 2.04
C GLU A 51 -5.77 20.37 0.74
N GLU A 52 -4.49 20.10 0.50
CA GLU A 52 -4.00 19.35 -0.67
C GLU A 52 -4.56 17.92 -0.71
N PHE A 53 -4.56 17.22 0.42
CA PHE A 53 -5.11 15.86 0.52
C PHE A 53 -6.60 15.84 0.20
N MET A 54 -7.38 16.74 0.80
CA MET A 54 -8.83 16.80 0.60
C MET A 54 -9.18 17.16 -0.85
N ALA A 55 -8.49 18.16 -1.43
CA ALA A 55 -8.69 18.53 -2.82
C ALA A 55 -8.36 17.38 -3.79
N THR A 56 -7.23 16.70 -3.57
CA THR A 56 -6.80 15.55 -4.40
C THR A 56 -7.78 14.39 -4.29
N ARG A 57 -8.29 14.12 -3.09
CA ARG A 57 -9.26 13.05 -2.86
C ARG A 57 -10.55 13.28 -3.66
N ASP A 58 -11.10 14.48 -3.59
CA ASP A 58 -12.41 14.79 -4.20
C ASP A 58 -12.33 14.84 -5.74
N ASP A 59 -11.18 15.24 -6.28
CA ASP A 59 -10.95 15.36 -7.73
C ASP A 59 -10.75 14.01 -8.45
N VAL A 60 -10.26 12.98 -7.75
CA VAL A 60 -9.95 11.67 -8.37
C VAL A 60 -11.18 10.78 -8.54
N ASP A 61 -12.31 11.06 -7.87
CA ASP A 61 -13.60 10.31 -7.92
C ASP A 61 -13.43 8.80 -8.21
N PHE A 62 -12.61 8.15 -7.38
CA PHE A 62 -12.08 6.82 -7.64
C PHE A 62 -13.18 5.77 -7.87
N PHE A 63 -14.26 5.84 -7.09
CA PHE A 63 -15.35 4.88 -7.17
C PHE A 63 -16.21 5.02 -8.41
N ARG A 64 -16.19 6.18 -9.07
CA ARG A 64 -16.86 6.32 -10.36
C ARG A 64 -16.18 5.46 -11.44
N SER A 65 -14.84 5.42 -11.46
CA SER A 65 -14.09 4.56 -12.40
C SER A 65 -14.01 3.11 -11.94
N PHE A 66 -14.06 2.85 -10.63
CA PHE A 66 -13.99 1.52 -10.03
C PHE A 66 -15.18 1.27 -9.07
N PRO A 67 -16.40 1.09 -9.58
CA PRO A 67 -17.62 1.04 -8.77
C PRO A 67 -17.72 -0.18 -7.84
N ASP A 68 -17.01 -1.26 -8.15
CA ASP A 68 -16.95 -2.47 -7.32
C ASP A 68 -15.67 -2.51 -6.45
N ALA A 69 -14.92 -1.41 -6.37
CA ALA A 69 -13.70 -1.37 -5.60
C ALA A 69 -13.96 -1.61 -4.12
N THR A 70 -13.08 -2.41 -3.52
CA THR A 70 -13.03 -2.62 -2.07
C THR A 70 -11.61 -2.44 -1.61
N ALA A 71 -11.40 -1.75 -0.49
CA ALA A 71 -10.06 -1.48 0.03
C ALA A 71 -9.44 -2.67 0.80
N GLN A 72 -10.29 -3.61 1.25
CA GLN A 72 -9.93 -4.81 2.01
C GLN A 72 -9.04 -4.48 3.22
N PHE A 73 -9.46 -3.55 4.07
CA PHE A 73 -8.71 -3.20 5.29
C PHE A 73 -8.80 -4.31 6.34
N HIS A 74 -7.67 -4.74 6.88
CA HIS A 74 -7.56 -5.81 7.88
C HIS A 74 -6.30 -5.66 8.75
N HIS A 75 -6.10 -6.56 9.72
CA HIS A 75 -4.92 -6.57 10.62
C HIS A 75 -4.64 -5.25 11.35
N PHE A 76 -5.70 -4.59 11.82
CA PHE A 76 -5.61 -3.41 12.66
C PHE A 76 -4.91 -3.73 13.99
N ARG A 77 -3.94 -2.90 14.36
CA ARG A 77 -3.17 -3.03 15.60
C ARG A 77 -2.60 -1.69 16.01
N VAL A 78 -2.52 -1.44 17.32
CA VAL A 78 -1.76 -0.30 17.84
C VAL A 78 -0.28 -0.64 17.86
N ASP A 79 0.57 0.33 17.54
CA ASP A 79 2.02 0.17 17.60
C ASP A 79 2.48 0.08 19.07
N PRO A 80 3.23 -0.96 19.48
CA PRO A 80 3.71 -1.10 20.84
C PRO A 80 4.80 -0.08 21.23
N PHE A 81 5.46 0.55 20.25
CA PHE A 81 6.52 1.54 20.43
C PHE A 81 6.04 2.98 20.21
N GLU A 82 5.01 3.17 19.39
CA GLU A 82 4.33 4.46 19.19
C GLU A 82 2.82 4.32 19.49
N PRO A 83 2.38 4.32 20.77
CA PRO A 83 1.00 3.96 21.14
C PRO A 83 -0.11 4.88 20.61
N SER A 84 0.26 6.00 19.98
CA SER A 84 -0.63 6.89 19.23
C SER A 84 -0.89 6.42 17.79
N ARG A 85 -0.19 5.39 17.30
CA ARG A 85 -0.28 4.91 15.91
C ARG A 85 -1.07 3.61 15.81
N VAL A 86 -2.00 3.58 14.87
CA VAL A 86 -2.68 2.36 14.42
C VAL A 86 -2.12 1.94 13.07
N TRP A 87 -1.53 0.76 13.02
CA TRP A 87 -1.19 0.08 11.78
C TRP A 87 -2.34 -0.76 11.29
N TYR A 88 -2.50 -0.83 9.97
CA TYR A 88 -3.42 -1.76 9.32
C TYR A 88 -2.84 -2.20 7.98
N THR A 89 -3.43 -3.26 7.41
CA THR A 89 -3.07 -3.76 6.09
C THR A 89 -4.20 -3.47 5.11
N ALA A 90 -3.87 -2.93 3.94
CA ALA A 90 -4.79 -2.77 2.81
C ALA A 90 -4.42 -3.74 1.69
N ARG A 91 -5.42 -4.24 0.97
CA ARG A 91 -5.24 -5.15 -0.18
C ARG A 91 -6.32 -4.95 -1.24
N GLY A 92 -6.56 -3.69 -1.59
CA GLY A 92 -7.72 -3.35 -2.40
C GLY A 92 -7.78 -4.05 -3.77
N THR A 93 -8.99 -4.24 -4.26
CA THR A 93 -9.30 -4.82 -5.58
C THR A 93 -10.52 -4.12 -6.16
N GLY A 94 -10.56 -4.00 -7.48
CA GLY A 94 -11.68 -3.39 -8.21
C GLY A 94 -11.50 -3.52 -9.72
N GLN A 95 -12.59 -3.47 -10.47
CA GLN A 95 -12.60 -3.52 -11.92
C GLN A 95 -12.75 -2.11 -12.49
N HIS A 96 -11.91 -1.78 -13.47
CA HIS A 96 -12.02 -0.55 -14.24
C HIS A 96 -13.17 -0.67 -15.24
N SER A 97 -14.40 -0.54 -14.75
CA SER A 97 -15.64 -0.71 -15.51
C SER A 97 -16.47 0.57 -15.60
N GLY A 98 -16.15 1.59 -14.81
CA GLY A 98 -16.85 2.86 -14.82
C GLY A 98 -16.11 3.95 -15.62
N GLU A 99 -16.86 4.95 -16.04
CA GLU A 99 -16.34 6.11 -16.77
C GLU A 99 -16.17 7.29 -15.83
N ALA A 100 -14.95 7.85 -15.76
CA ALA A 100 -14.69 9.09 -15.04
C ALA A 100 -15.59 10.23 -15.56
N ALA A 101 -15.80 11.26 -14.75
CA ALA A 101 -16.57 12.42 -15.18
C ALA A 101 -15.80 13.21 -16.26
N PRO A 102 -16.45 13.63 -17.37
CA PRO A 102 -15.78 14.40 -18.41
C PRO A 102 -15.15 15.70 -17.88
N GLY A 103 -13.93 16.00 -18.30
CA GLY A 103 -13.17 17.19 -17.92
C GLY A 103 -12.46 17.12 -16.56
N THR A 104 -12.44 15.94 -15.92
CA THR A 104 -11.77 15.75 -14.62
C THR A 104 -10.37 15.17 -14.76
N ASN A 105 -9.53 15.32 -13.73
CA ASN A 105 -8.24 14.63 -13.71
C ASN A 105 -8.40 13.10 -13.68
N ALA A 106 -9.48 12.58 -13.09
CA ALA A 106 -9.83 11.17 -13.15
C ALA A 106 -9.95 10.67 -14.61
N GLU A 107 -10.55 11.47 -15.51
CA GLU A 107 -10.63 11.13 -16.95
C GLU A 107 -9.25 11.03 -17.59
N LEU A 108 -8.35 11.99 -17.29
CA LEU A 108 -6.97 11.97 -17.79
C LEU A 108 -6.17 10.78 -17.25
N LEU A 109 -6.33 10.48 -15.96
CA LEU A 109 -5.58 9.43 -15.27
C LEU A 109 -6.04 8.03 -15.66
N PHE A 110 -7.36 7.76 -15.63
CA PHE A 110 -7.91 6.43 -15.88
C PHE A 110 -8.25 6.19 -17.35
N GLY A 111 -8.75 7.21 -18.05
CA GLY A 111 -9.27 7.08 -19.42
C GLY A 111 -10.50 6.16 -19.51
N PRO A 112 -10.79 5.58 -20.70
CA PRO A 112 -11.95 4.72 -20.88
C PRO A 112 -11.83 3.40 -20.10
N PRO A 113 -12.97 2.78 -19.72
CA PRO A 113 -12.99 1.55 -18.93
C PRO A 113 -12.27 0.41 -19.67
N THR A 114 -11.18 -0.07 -19.07
CA THR A 114 -10.35 -1.14 -19.65
C THR A 114 -10.89 -2.54 -19.41
N GLY A 115 -11.84 -2.71 -18.48
CA GLY A 115 -12.32 -4.01 -18.02
C GLY A 115 -11.33 -4.76 -17.12
N VAL A 116 -10.12 -4.24 -16.89
CA VAL A 116 -9.11 -4.88 -16.05
C VAL A 116 -9.48 -4.79 -14.58
N ARG A 117 -9.30 -5.89 -13.84
CA ARG A 117 -9.38 -5.92 -12.38
C ARG A 117 -8.00 -5.72 -11.76
N PHE A 118 -7.81 -4.62 -11.04
CA PHE A 118 -6.61 -4.43 -10.24
C PHE A 118 -6.67 -5.29 -8.98
N ARG A 119 -5.51 -5.79 -8.54
CA ARG A 119 -5.32 -6.56 -7.31
C ARG A 119 -4.05 -6.03 -6.65
N ASN A 120 -4.22 -5.23 -5.61
CA ASN A 120 -3.09 -4.68 -4.89
C ASN A 120 -2.31 -5.78 -4.13
N PRO A 121 -0.99 -5.64 -3.98
CA PRO A 121 -0.24 -6.37 -2.97
C PRO A 121 -0.73 -6.00 -1.57
N PRO A 122 -0.40 -6.80 -0.54
CA PRO A 122 -0.55 -6.36 0.84
C PRO A 122 0.32 -5.12 1.08
N GLN A 123 -0.28 -4.09 1.67
CA GLN A 123 0.37 -2.81 1.97
C GLN A 123 0.25 -2.51 3.46
N ALA A 124 1.35 -2.04 4.05
CA ALA A 124 1.33 -1.47 5.39
C ALA A 124 0.86 -0.01 5.30
N CYS A 125 -0.16 0.31 6.07
CA CYS A 125 -0.73 1.64 6.19
C CYS A 125 -0.85 2.00 7.67
N SER A 126 -0.92 3.29 8.00
CA SER A 126 -1.06 3.72 9.38
C SER A 126 -1.76 5.06 9.52
N LEU A 127 -2.36 5.26 10.70
CA LEU A 127 -2.89 6.53 11.16
C LEU A 127 -2.23 6.84 12.50
N ARG A 128 -1.74 8.06 12.67
CA ARG A 128 -1.27 8.56 13.96
C ARG A 128 -2.26 9.56 14.52
N PHE A 129 -2.50 9.45 15.82
CA PHE A 129 -3.53 10.19 16.52
C PHE A 129 -2.94 11.15 17.56
N THR A 130 -3.57 12.30 17.72
CA THR A 130 -3.37 13.17 18.87
C THR A 130 -4.10 12.62 20.09
N LYS A 131 -3.84 13.19 21.27
CA LYS A 131 -4.49 12.78 22.53
C LYS A 131 -6.00 13.03 22.51
N GLU A 132 -6.45 13.93 21.65
CA GLU A 132 -7.85 14.31 21.43
C GLU A 132 -8.56 13.37 20.42
N GLY A 133 -7.81 12.43 19.81
CA GLY A 133 -8.35 11.46 18.86
C GLY A 133 -8.46 11.97 17.42
N LEU A 134 -7.82 13.09 17.09
CA LEU A 134 -7.68 13.57 15.71
C LEU A 134 -6.46 12.95 15.03
N VAL A 135 -6.49 12.82 13.71
CA VAL A 135 -5.37 12.28 12.93
C VAL A 135 -4.43 13.41 12.52
N ASP A 136 -3.15 13.28 12.87
CA ASP A 136 -2.08 14.21 12.45
C ASP A 136 -1.21 13.64 11.31
N GLN A 137 -1.25 12.32 11.10
CA GLN A 137 -0.52 11.67 10.00
C GLN A 137 -1.28 10.47 9.46
N PHE A 138 -1.41 10.40 8.14
CA PHE A 138 -1.97 9.27 7.42
C PHE A 138 -0.95 8.73 6.41
N THR A 139 -0.56 7.46 6.55
CA THR A 139 0.40 6.81 5.65
C THR A 139 -0.21 5.66 4.87
N ILE A 140 0.03 5.59 3.56
CA ILE A 140 -0.42 4.47 2.72
C ILE A 140 0.66 4.02 1.74
N GLY A 141 0.46 2.89 1.07
CA GLY A 141 1.24 2.56 -0.13
C GLY A 141 2.50 1.73 0.10
N TYR A 142 2.88 1.44 1.35
CA TYR A 142 4.12 0.70 1.65
C TYR A 142 3.94 -0.80 1.39
N VAL A 143 4.38 -1.25 0.21
CA VAL A 143 4.22 -2.64 -0.24
C VAL A 143 5.00 -3.62 0.63
N MET A 144 4.30 -4.60 1.19
CA MET A 144 4.88 -5.65 2.04
C MET A 144 5.43 -6.82 1.21
N ASP A 145 4.76 -7.16 0.10
CA ASP A 145 5.21 -8.19 -0.84
C ASP A 145 4.84 -7.78 -2.28
N ARG A 146 5.87 -7.47 -3.07
CA ARG A 146 5.73 -6.98 -4.45
C ARG A 146 5.38 -8.06 -5.47
N TYR A 147 5.49 -9.34 -5.11
CA TYR A 147 5.17 -10.46 -6.01
C TYR A 147 3.68 -10.80 -6.01
N ILE A 148 2.92 -10.24 -5.07
CA ILE A 148 1.48 -10.48 -4.95
C ILE A 148 0.71 -9.42 -5.75
N GLY A 149 -0.32 -9.86 -6.48
CA GLY A 149 -1.22 -8.96 -7.20
C GLY A 149 -0.79 -8.73 -8.66
N ASN A 150 -1.25 -7.64 -9.27
CA ASN A 150 -0.94 -7.28 -10.66
C ASN A 150 -0.53 -5.82 -10.86
N THR A 151 -0.14 -5.13 -9.79
CA THR A 151 0.21 -3.70 -9.83
C THR A 151 1.70 -3.44 -10.08
N GLY A 152 2.44 -4.45 -10.56
CA GLY A 152 3.88 -4.33 -10.80
C GLY A 152 4.72 -4.19 -9.52
N GLY A 153 4.14 -4.45 -8.35
CA GLY A 153 4.80 -4.23 -7.07
C GLY A 153 4.65 -2.81 -6.52
N LEU A 154 3.76 -2.00 -7.10
CA LEU A 154 3.42 -0.66 -6.62
C LEU A 154 2.21 -0.71 -5.69
N GLY A 155 2.21 0.19 -4.71
CA GLY A 155 1.10 0.42 -3.79
C GLY A 155 0.27 1.64 -4.17
N GLY A 156 -0.78 1.88 -3.40
CA GLY A 156 -1.67 3.02 -3.50
C GLY A 156 -2.24 3.23 -4.91
N PHE A 157 -2.48 4.49 -5.21
CA PHE A 157 -3.08 4.92 -6.47
C PHE A 157 -2.28 4.52 -7.72
N PHE A 158 -0.96 4.63 -7.66
CA PHE A 158 -0.09 4.30 -8.79
C PHE A 158 -0.10 2.82 -9.15
N GLY A 159 -0.30 1.93 -8.17
CA GLY A 159 -0.49 0.51 -8.44
C GLY A 159 -1.73 0.23 -9.28
N VAL A 160 -2.82 0.97 -9.04
CA VAL A 160 -4.05 0.86 -9.82
C VAL A 160 -3.82 1.35 -11.26
N LEU A 161 -3.18 2.51 -11.43
CA LEU A 161 -2.82 3.05 -12.75
C LEU A 161 -1.95 2.08 -13.55
N TYR A 162 -0.94 1.49 -12.91
CA TYR A 162 -0.10 0.46 -13.53
C TYR A 162 -0.92 -0.74 -14.00
N ALA A 163 -1.81 -1.26 -13.14
CA ALA A 163 -2.62 -2.44 -13.45
C ALA A 163 -3.53 -2.24 -14.67
N ILE A 164 -4.09 -1.04 -14.85
CA ILE A 164 -4.93 -0.70 -16.02
C ILE A 164 -4.09 -0.27 -17.25
N GLY A 165 -2.77 -0.40 -17.20
CA GLY A 165 -1.87 -0.20 -18.34
C GLY A 165 -1.37 1.24 -18.54
N LYS A 166 -1.53 2.13 -17.55
CA LYS A 166 -0.97 3.49 -17.62
C LYS A 166 0.53 3.45 -17.42
N LYS A 167 1.24 4.22 -18.24
CA LYS A 167 2.70 4.40 -18.13
C LYS A 167 2.98 5.59 -17.23
N LEU A 168 3.65 5.33 -16.11
CA LEU A 168 4.07 6.38 -15.19
C LEU A 168 5.39 7.00 -15.69
N PRO A 169 5.55 8.33 -15.64
CA PRO A 169 6.68 9.03 -16.26
C PRO A 169 7.97 9.02 -15.40
N PHE A 170 8.00 8.28 -14.30
CA PHE A 170 9.12 8.22 -13.34
C PHE A 170 9.59 6.76 -13.12
N GLU A 171 10.80 6.59 -12.61
CA GLU A 171 11.46 5.27 -12.51
C GLU A 171 10.81 4.36 -11.48
N GLU A 172 10.44 4.92 -10.32
CA GLU A 172 9.78 4.24 -9.21
C GLU A 172 8.38 3.74 -9.57
N GLY A 173 7.79 4.24 -10.66
CA GLY A 173 6.50 3.81 -11.20
C GLY A 173 6.61 2.64 -12.18
N ARG A 174 7.81 2.11 -12.40
CA ARG A 174 8.02 0.90 -13.20
C ARG A 174 7.89 -0.33 -12.30
N ALA A 175 7.46 -1.44 -12.89
CA ALA A 175 7.49 -2.70 -12.16
C ALA A 175 8.90 -3.02 -11.70
N TRP A 176 9.01 -3.54 -10.48
CA TRP A 176 10.31 -3.92 -9.95
C TRP A 176 10.98 -4.93 -10.89
N ARG A 177 12.21 -4.61 -11.29
CA ARG A 177 13.09 -5.51 -12.05
C ARG A 177 14.45 -5.50 -11.38
N PRO A 178 15.05 -6.68 -11.12
CA PRO A 178 16.39 -6.71 -10.58
C PRO A 178 17.36 -6.11 -11.60
N SER A 179 18.38 -5.39 -11.11
CA SER A 179 19.49 -5.00 -11.97
C SER A 179 20.21 -6.26 -12.45
N TRP A 180 20.92 -6.14 -13.58
CA TRP A 180 21.68 -7.26 -14.12
C TRP A 180 22.76 -7.75 -13.13
N GLY A 181 23.50 -6.83 -12.51
CA GLY A 181 24.52 -7.16 -11.50
C GLY A 181 23.93 -7.86 -10.27
N TYR A 182 22.77 -7.40 -9.79
CA TYR A 182 22.06 -8.08 -8.70
C TYR A 182 21.66 -9.50 -9.09
N SER A 183 21.11 -9.67 -10.30
CA SER A 183 20.69 -10.97 -10.81
C SER A 183 21.87 -11.94 -10.89
N LEU A 184 23.00 -11.48 -11.41
CA LEU A 184 24.22 -12.29 -11.51
C LEU A 184 24.72 -12.71 -10.12
N TYR A 185 24.77 -11.78 -9.16
CA TYR A 185 25.21 -12.07 -7.80
C TYR A 185 24.35 -13.14 -7.12
N VAL A 186 23.02 -13.04 -7.25
CA VAL A 186 22.08 -14.01 -6.68
C VAL A 186 22.24 -15.39 -7.33
N GLU A 187 22.40 -15.46 -8.66
CA GLU A 187 22.59 -16.73 -9.34
C GLU A 187 23.92 -17.41 -8.98
N VAL A 188 25.01 -16.65 -8.87
CA VAL A 188 26.31 -17.17 -8.38
C VAL A 188 26.15 -17.71 -6.96
N GLY A 189 25.50 -16.96 -6.06
CA GLY A 189 25.24 -17.42 -4.69
C GLY A 189 24.43 -18.72 -4.61
N LYS A 190 23.40 -18.88 -5.44
CA LYS A 190 22.62 -20.14 -5.53
C LYS A 190 23.48 -21.32 -5.99
N LEU A 191 24.38 -21.09 -6.95
CA LEU A 191 25.28 -22.11 -7.46
C LEU A 191 26.25 -22.57 -6.36
N PHE A 192 26.88 -21.62 -5.68
CA PHE A 192 27.79 -21.89 -4.56
C PHE A 192 27.09 -22.64 -3.41
N GLY A 193 25.87 -22.23 -3.03
CA GLY A 193 25.10 -22.92 -1.99
C GLY A 193 24.74 -24.37 -2.36
N ARG A 194 24.43 -24.65 -3.64
CA ARG A 194 24.21 -26.02 -4.13
C ARG A 194 25.48 -26.87 -4.08
N PHE A 195 26.63 -26.30 -4.45
CA PHE A 195 27.91 -26.99 -4.35
C PHE A 195 28.25 -27.32 -2.90
N GLN A 196 28.11 -26.36 -1.96
CA GLN A 196 28.35 -26.63 -0.54
C GLN A 196 27.45 -27.73 0.03
N MET A 197 26.17 -27.76 -0.33
CA MET A 197 25.26 -28.85 0.08
C MET A 197 25.66 -30.23 -0.47
N LEU A 198 26.19 -30.30 -1.70
CA LEU A 198 26.66 -31.55 -2.29
C LEU A 198 27.91 -32.07 -1.57
N PHE A 199 28.86 -31.19 -1.25
CA PHE A 199 30.05 -31.56 -0.48
C PHE A 199 29.67 -32.01 0.94
N ALA A 200 28.79 -31.28 1.63
CA ALA A 200 28.32 -31.66 2.95
C ALA A 200 27.62 -33.03 2.96
N LYS A 201 26.78 -33.34 1.96
CA LYS A 201 26.18 -34.67 1.80
C LYS A 201 27.21 -35.77 1.55
N SER A 202 28.22 -35.49 0.73
CA SER A 202 29.28 -36.47 0.42
C SER A 202 30.16 -36.80 1.63
N ASP A 203 30.36 -35.84 2.53
CA ASP A 203 31.11 -36.04 3.76
C ASP A 203 30.28 -36.78 4.82
N GLU A 204 28.97 -36.52 4.88
CA GLU A 204 28.03 -37.25 5.73
C GLU A 204 27.84 -38.73 5.30
N GLU A 205 27.82 -39.01 3.99
CA GLU A 205 27.82 -40.38 3.46
C GLU A 205 29.13 -41.12 3.73
N ARG A 206 30.29 -40.46 3.61
CA ARG A 206 31.58 -41.04 3.97
C ARG A 206 31.66 -41.42 5.45
N TYR A 207 31.22 -40.53 6.34
CA TYR A 207 31.18 -40.80 7.77
C TYR A 207 30.26 -41.98 8.15
N ARG A 208 29.17 -42.20 7.39
CA ARG A 208 28.27 -43.34 7.60
C ARG A 208 28.84 -44.69 7.17
N LEU A 209 29.72 -44.72 6.16
CA LEU A 209 30.34 -45.94 5.65
C LEU A 209 31.55 -46.39 6.49
N GLU A 210 32.10 -45.49 7.31
CA GLU A 210 33.24 -45.75 8.20
C GLU A 210 32.83 -46.20 9.62
N LYS A 211 31.53 -46.38 9.89
CA LYS A 211 30.98 -46.99 11.11
C LYS A 211 30.36 -48.35 10.83
#